data_AF-A0A3D1AUJ6-F1
#
_entry.id   AF-A0A3D1AUJ6-F1
#
_cell.length_a   1.000
_cell.length_b   1.000
_cell.length_c   1.000
_cell.angle_alpha   90.00
_cell.angle_beta   90.00
_cell.angle_gamma   90.00
#
_symmetry.space_group_name_H-M   'P 1'
#
loop_
_entity.id
_entity.type
_entity.pdbx_description
1 polymer ?
#
loop_
_entity_poly.entity_id
_entity_poly.type
_entity_poly.pdbx_seq_one_letter_code
_entity_poly.pdbx_strand_id
1 'polypeptide(L)'
;MQVLQAGDYKYILLELENEEVSAAAKQAGFESKLRENDRNIQLDLTALDRQNPLLLFDAADPANLGWFSRCQFYVDGRTGGVMQTPISVANKRDRSGRSQVYSVRVKINKELPATFRLPGRQPITEQVFYALFQNFLHALTRTGVAVCGNGLVQPLAGRTENYGPRN
;
A
#
# COMPACT_ATOMS: atom_id res chain seq x y z
N MET A 1 14.82 -13.98 8.23
CA MET A 1 13.57 -14.73 8.01
C MET A 1 13.56 -15.98 8.85
N GLN A 2 12.47 -16.21 9.58
CA GLN A 2 12.29 -17.41 10.40
C GLN A 2 10.96 -18.12 10.05
N VAL A 3 10.90 -19.43 10.31
CA VAL A 3 9.65 -20.19 10.24
C VAL A 3 9.11 -20.36 11.66
N LEU A 4 7.89 -19.90 11.89
CA LEU A 4 7.19 -20.03 13.16
C LEU A 4 6.16 -21.17 13.09
N GLN A 5 6.03 -21.93 14.17
CA GLN A 5 4.97 -22.92 14.36
C GLN A 5 4.01 -22.41 15.44
N ALA A 6 2.74 -22.21 15.09
CA ALA A 6 1.69 -21.77 16.01
C ALA A 6 0.53 -22.77 15.98
N GLY A 7 0.53 -23.73 16.90
CA GLY A 7 -0.38 -24.87 16.86
C GLY A 7 -0.16 -25.69 15.58
N ASP A 8 -1.21 -25.93 14.81
CA ASP A 8 -1.15 -26.65 13.52
C ASP A 8 -0.70 -25.78 12.34
N TYR A 9 -0.53 -24.47 12.56
CA TYR A 9 -0.22 -23.52 11.49
C TYR A 9 1.28 -23.20 11.43
N LYS A 10 1.80 -23.14 10.20
CA LYS A 10 3.16 -22.69 9.90
C LYS A 10 3.13 -21.29 9.30
N TYR A 11 3.97 -20.42 9.84
CA TYR A 11 4.13 -19.05 9.38
C TYR A 11 5.58 -18.76 8.99
N ILE A 12 5.75 -17.78 8.12
CA ILE A 12 7.02 -17.11 7.83
C ILE A 12 6.98 -15.79 8.60
N LEU A 13 8.01 -15.55 9.40
CA LEU A 13 8.25 -14.26 10.03
C LEU A 13 9.32 -13.52 9.24
N LEU A 14 8.94 -12.35 8.70
CA LEU A 14 9.84 -11.38 8.11
C LEU A 14 10.47 -10.54 9.22
N GLU A 15 11.79 -10.55 9.28
CA GLU A 15 12.58 -9.78 10.25
C GLU A 15 13.00 -8.46 9.60
N LEU A 16 12.00 -7.59 9.37
CA LEU A 16 12.22 -6.32 8.71
C LEU A 16 12.83 -5.29 9.67
N GLU A 17 13.85 -4.57 9.22
CA GLU A 17 14.49 -3.51 9.96
C GLU A 17 13.76 -2.17 9.74
N ASN A 18 13.33 -1.53 10.83
CA ASN A 18 12.61 -0.26 10.77
C ASN A 18 13.42 0.85 10.08
N GLU A 19 14.74 0.82 10.20
CA GLU A 19 15.64 1.77 9.55
C GLU A 19 15.59 1.62 8.02
N GLU A 20 15.65 0.40 7.50
CA GLU A 20 15.56 0.13 6.06
C GLU A 20 14.18 0.48 5.49
N VAL A 21 13.09 0.15 6.21
CA VAL A 21 11.74 0.54 5.81
C VAL A 21 11.58 2.07 5.78
N SER A 22 12.11 2.77 6.79
CA SER A 22 12.06 4.24 6.85
C SER A 22 12.94 4.88 5.78
N ALA A 23 14.10 4.29 5.49
CA ALA A 23 15.00 4.74 4.43
C ALA A 23 14.34 4.61 3.05
N ALA A 24 13.67 3.49 2.77
CA ALA A 24 12.91 3.29 1.53
C ALA A 24 11.79 4.34 1.37
N ALA A 25 11.04 4.64 2.44
CA ALA A 25 10.02 5.70 2.44
C ALA A 25 10.63 7.07 2.11
N LYS A 26 11.75 7.42 2.77
CA LYS A 26 12.47 8.69 2.54
C LYS A 26 13.00 8.80 1.11
N GLN A 27 13.61 7.75 0.58
CA GLN A 27 14.12 7.70 -0.79
C GLN A 27 13.02 7.87 -1.84
N ALA A 28 11.80 7.40 -1.53
CA ALA A 28 10.62 7.60 -2.37
C ALA A 28 9.97 8.99 -2.20
N GLY A 29 10.52 9.87 -1.36
CA GLY A 29 10.04 11.25 -1.15
C GLY A 29 8.93 11.36 -0.11
N PHE A 30 8.83 10.42 0.83
CA PHE A 30 7.89 10.48 1.94
C PHE A 30 8.57 10.83 3.26
N GLU A 31 7.90 11.67 4.05
CA GLU A 31 8.06 11.62 5.50
C GLU A 31 7.23 10.47 6.05
N SER A 32 7.81 9.72 6.99
CA SER A 32 7.16 8.55 7.60
C SER A 32 7.11 8.64 9.11
N LYS A 33 5.93 8.37 9.68
CA LYS A 33 5.80 8.05 11.12
C LYS A 33 5.57 6.55 11.26
N LEU A 34 6.59 5.86 11.75
CA LEU A 34 6.60 4.40 11.91
C LEU A 34 6.09 4.01 13.30
N ARG A 35 5.28 2.95 13.36
CA ARG A 35 4.91 2.24 14.58
C ARG A 35 4.97 0.75 14.31
N GLU A 36 5.56 0.00 15.21
CA GLU A 36 5.71 -1.44 15.07
C GLU A 36 5.06 -2.18 16.25
N ASN A 37 4.55 -3.36 15.96
CA ASN A 37 4.32 -4.41 16.95
C ASN A 37 4.86 -5.74 16.40
N ASP A 38 4.69 -6.81 17.15
CA ASP A 38 5.22 -8.13 16.83
C ASP A 38 4.81 -8.65 15.45
N ARG A 39 3.62 -8.27 14.95
CA ARG A 39 3.04 -8.83 13.71
C ARG A 39 3.04 -7.88 12.53
N ASN A 40 3.18 -6.57 12.77
CA ASN A 40 3.12 -5.58 11.70
C ASN A 40 3.93 -4.32 11.97
N ILE A 41 4.37 -3.71 10.86
CA ILE A 41 4.88 -2.35 10.81
C ILE A 41 3.82 -1.47 10.17
N GLN A 42 3.47 -0.38 10.81
CA GLN A 42 2.57 0.64 10.29
C GLN A 42 3.34 1.92 10.00
N LEU A 43 3.15 2.50 8.82
CA LEU A 43 3.71 3.77 8.40
C LEU A 43 2.58 4.73 8.05
N ASP A 44 2.55 5.89 8.70
CA ASP A 44 1.83 7.04 8.17
C ASP A 44 2.80 7.79 7.24
N LEU A 45 2.55 7.72 5.94
CA LEU A 45 3.38 8.33 4.89
C LEU A 45 2.76 9.65 4.43
N THR A 46 3.59 10.68 4.27
CA THR A 46 3.18 11.99 3.73
C THR A 46 4.23 12.48 2.74
N ALA A 47 3.81 12.83 1.52
CA ALA A 47 4.68 13.42 0.51
C ALA A 47 4.54 14.95 0.52
N LEU A 48 5.29 15.63 1.39
CA LEU A 48 5.14 17.07 1.65
C LEU A 48 5.43 17.95 0.44
N ASP A 49 6.40 17.57 -0.39
CA ASP A 49 6.87 18.38 -1.52
C ASP A 49 6.05 18.18 -2.80
N ARG A 50 4.99 17.36 -2.75
CA ARG A 50 4.16 17.09 -3.92
C ARG A 50 3.07 18.13 -4.10
N GLN A 51 2.95 18.61 -5.34
CA GLN A 51 1.85 19.47 -5.78
C GLN A 51 0.64 18.68 -6.28
N ASN A 52 0.82 17.39 -6.61
CA ASN A 52 -0.23 16.51 -7.10
C ASN A 52 -0.51 15.40 -6.08
N PRO A 53 -1.78 14.96 -5.93
CA PRO A 53 -2.14 13.83 -5.08
C PRO A 53 -1.27 12.59 -5.29
N LEU A 54 -1.25 11.72 -4.29
CA LEU A 54 -0.74 10.37 -4.48
C LEU A 54 -1.59 9.66 -5.54
N LEU A 55 -0.92 8.91 -6.41
CA LEU A 55 -1.50 8.29 -7.59
C LEU A 55 -2.26 7.01 -7.23
N LEU A 56 -3.23 7.13 -6.31
CA LEU A 56 -4.18 6.09 -5.97
C LEU A 56 -5.47 6.42 -6.73
N PHE A 57 -5.81 5.69 -7.78
CA PHE A 57 -6.91 6.07 -8.69
C PHE A 57 -7.96 4.95 -8.81
N ASP A 58 -9.18 5.31 -9.22
CA ASP A 58 -10.25 4.34 -9.41
C ASP A 58 -10.00 3.48 -10.66
N ALA A 59 -9.89 2.17 -10.47
CA ALA A 59 -9.74 1.22 -11.57
C ALA A 59 -10.97 1.14 -12.47
N ALA A 60 -12.16 1.45 -11.95
CA ALA A 60 -13.41 1.34 -12.67
C ALA A 60 -13.74 2.57 -13.53
N ASP A 61 -13.05 3.70 -13.32
CA ASP A 61 -13.26 4.91 -14.11
C ASP A 61 -12.74 4.69 -15.56
N PRO A 62 -13.59 4.83 -16.60
CA PRO A 62 -13.18 4.72 -17.99
C PRO A 62 -12.01 5.62 -18.39
N ALA A 63 -11.84 6.77 -17.72
CA ALA A 63 -10.71 7.68 -17.96
C ALA A 63 -9.36 7.07 -17.56
N ASN A 64 -9.37 6.05 -16.69
CA ASN A 64 -8.16 5.41 -16.17
C ASN A 64 -7.78 4.12 -16.88
N LEU A 65 -8.50 3.65 -17.92
CA LEU A 65 -8.23 2.37 -18.59
C LEU A 65 -6.78 2.24 -19.10
N GLY A 66 -6.23 3.32 -19.67
CA GLY A 66 -4.85 3.36 -20.14
C GLY A 66 -3.81 3.25 -19.01
N TRP A 67 -4.15 3.75 -17.82
CA TRP A 67 -3.28 3.67 -16.63
C TRP A 67 -3.44 2.34 -15.92
N PHE A 68 -4.67 1.85 -15.78
CA PHE A 68 -5.02 0.57 -15.19
C PHE A 68 -4.20 -0.57 -15.81
N SER A 69 -4.15 -0.66 -17.14
CA SER A 69 -3.38 -1.70 -17.85
C SER A 69 -1.86 -1.65 -17.60
N ARG A 70 -1.34 -0.55 -17.06
CA ARG A 70 0.10 -0.32 -16.80
C ARG A 70 0.45 -0.39 -15.31
N CYS A 71 -0.55 -0.55 -14.44
CA CYS A 71 -0.32 -0.64 -13.01
C CYS A 71 0.38 -1.95 -12.64
N GLN A 72 1.43 -1.81 -11.84
CA GLN A 72 2.10 -2.94 -11.19
C GLN A 72 1.35 -3.39 -9.93
N PHE A 73 0.60 -2.47 -9.29
CA PHE A 73 -0.07 -2.72 -8.02
C PHE A 73 -1.56 -2.41 -8.11
N TYR A 74 -2.35 -3.30 -7.52
CA TYR A 74 -3.79 -3.22 -7.40
C TYR A 74 -4.17 -3.35 -5.93
N VAL A 75 -5.09 -2.52 -5.48
CA VAL A 75 -5.58 -2.48 -4.10
C VAL A 75 -7.03 -2.93 -4.10
N ASP A 76 -7.38 -3.90 -3.26
CA ASP A 76 -8.79 -4.18 -2.98
C ASP A 76 -9.38 -3.01 -2.19
N GLY A 77 -10.30 -2.26 -2.79
CA GLY A 77 -10.93 -1.08 -2.19
C GLY A 77 -11.66 -1.38 -0.89
N ARG A 78 -12.12 -2.62 -0.68
CA ARG A 78 -12.84 -3.03 0.54
C ARG A 78 -11.90 -3.28 1.72
N THR A 79 -10.79 -3.96 1.50
CA THR A 79 -9.87 -4.38 2.57
C THR A 79 -8.62 -3.52 2.69
N GLY A 80 -8.28 -2.78 1.63
CA GLY A 80 -7.02 -2.08 1.48
C GLY A 80 -5.83 -2.99 1.19
N GLY A 81 -6.03 -4.29 1.02
CA GLY A 81 -4.96 -5.23 0.68
C GLY A 81 -4.37 -4.90 -0.70
N VAL A 82 -3.05 -4.73 -0.76
CA VAL A 82 -2.32 -4.64 -2.02
C VAL A 82 -2.13 -6.07 -2.53
N MET A 83 -2.76 -6.38 -3.66
CA MET A 83 -2.92 -7.74 -4.16
C MET A 83 -1.59 -8.49 -4.27
N GLN A 84 -1.57 -9.72 -3.76
CA GLN A 84 -0.41 -10.63 -3.78
C GLN A 84 0.84 -10.08 -3.08
N THR A 85 0.67 -9.16 -2.13
CA THR A 85 1.76 -8.62 -1.30
C THR A 85 1.37 -8.69 0.17
N PRO A 86 2.34 -8.57 1.10
CA PRO A 86 2.05 -8.45 2.53
C PRO A 86 1.67 -7.01 2.95
N ILE A 87 1.37 -6.13 1.99
CA ILE A 87 1.10 -4.71 2.21
C ILE A 87 -0.41 -4.47 2.18
N SER A 88 -0.88 -3.59 3.05
CA SER A 88 -2.19 -2.96 2.92
C SER A 88 -2.09 -1.44 3.02
N VAL A 89 -2.97 -0.72 2.34
CA VAL A 89 -3.03 0.74 2.32
C VAL A 89 -4.41 1.22 2.80
N ALA A 90 -4.43 2.38 3.44
CA ALA A 90 -5.65 3.09 3.80
C ALA A 90 -5.46 4.60 3.61
N ASN A 91 -6.54 5.32 3.30
CA ASN A 91 -6.47 6.77 3.28
C ASN A 91 -6.21 7.31 4.69
N LYS A 92 -5.30 8.26 4.79
CA LYS A 92 -5.24 9.14 5.96
C LYS A 92 -6.40 10.10 5.88
N ARG A 93 -7.14 10.27 6.98
CA ARG A 93 -8.25 11.22 7.07
C ARG A 93 -7.93 12.30 8.09
N ASP A 94 -8.35 13.53 7.80
CA ASP A 94 -8.32 14.61 8.77
C ASP A 94 -9.45 14.47 9.81
N ARG A 95 -9.54 15.42 10.75
CA ARG A 95 -10.58 15.43 11.78
C ARG A 95 -12.00 15.60 11.23
N SER A 96 -12.15 16.11 10.01
CA SER A 96 -13.43 16.24 9.31
C SER A 96 -13.81 14.98 8.52
N GLY A 97 -12.95 13.96 8.53
CA GLY A 97 -13.14 12.72 7.79
C GLY A 97 -12.73 12.79 6.32
N ARG A 98 -12.19 13.92 5.85
CA ARG A 98 -11.72 14.08 4.47
C ARG A 98 -10.38 13.40 4.28
N SER A 99 -10.20 12.73 3.15
CA SER A 99 -8.95 12.07 2.79
C SER A 99 -7.85 13.11 2.55
N GLN A 100 -6.68 12.88 3.15
CA GLN A 100 -5.47 13.65 2.93
C GLN A 100 -4.82 13.17 1.63
N VAL A 101 -4.93 13.96 0.57
CA VAL A 101 -4.54 13.54 -0.79
C VAL A 101 -3.04 13.29 -0.98
N TYR A 102 -2.21 13.80 -0.07
CA TYR A 102 -0.74 13.60 -0.06
C TYR A 102 -0.28 12.54 0.96
N SER A 103 -1.22 11.88 1.64
CA SER A 103 -0.89 10.97 2.73
C SER A 103 -1.70 9.67 2.69
N VAL A 104 -1.01 8.58 3.00
CA VAL A 104 -1.62 7.25 3.18
C VAL A 104 -1.07 6.58 4.42
N ARG A 105 -1.85 5.66 4.97
CA ARG A 105 -1.37 4.72 5.97
C ARG A 105 -1.04 3.42 5.26
N VAL A 106 0.17 2.93 5.45
CA VAL A 106 0.62 1.63 4.97
C VAL A 106 0.81 0.72 6.17
N LYS A 107 0.39 -0.53 6.04
CA LYS A 107 0.66 -1.59 7.00
C LYS A 107 1.37 -2.74 6.29
N ILE A 108 2.43 -3.26 6.89
CA ILE A 108 3.21 -4.38 6.43
C ILE A 108 2.99 -5.53 7.41
N ASN A 109 2.46 -6.65 6.95
CA ASN A 109 2.35 -7.86 7.77
C ASN A 109 3.71 -8.58 7.77
N LYS A 110 4.28 -8.78 8.97
CA LYS A 110 5.54 -9.52 9.15
C LYS A 110 5.31 -11.03 9.25
N GLU A 111 4.15 -11.44 9.74
CA GLU A 111 3.76 -12.82 9.88
C GLU A 111 2.87 -13.24 8.70
N LEU A 112 3.34 -14.18 7.89
CA LEU A 112 2.69 -14.64 6.67
C LEU A 112 2.49 -16.16 6.71
N PRO A 113 1.44 -16.71 6.07
CA PRO A 113 1.32 -18.16 5.94
C PRO A 113 2.55 -18.77 5.28
N ALA A 114 2.99 -19.96 5.69
CA ALA A 114 4.14 -20.63 5.06
C ALA A 114 3.94 -20.93 3.56
N THR A 115 2.68 -20.95 3.10
CA THR A 115 2.28 -21.10 1.70
C THR A 115 2.27 -19.78 0.93
N PHE A 116 2.53 -18.64 1.58
CA PHE A 116 2.53 -17.33 0.92
C PHE A 116 3.60 -17.28 -0.16
N ARG A 117 3.21 -16.87 -1.36
CA ARG A 117 4.09 -16.71 -2.51
C ARG A 117 3.75 -15.42 -3.23
N LEU A 118 4.79 -14.77 -3.74
CA LEU A 118 4.67 -13.66 -4.66
C LEU A 118 4.24 -14.16 -6.06
N PRO A 119 3.85 -13.25 -6.98
CA PRO A 119 3.56 -13.61 -8.36
C PRO A 119 4.67 -14.48 -8.98
N GLY A 120 4.29 -15.45 -9.80
CA GLY A 120 5.24 -16.43 -10.35
C GLY A 120 5.70 -17.51 -9.36
N ARG A 121 5.00 -17.67 -8.22
CA ARG A 121 5.32 -18.65 -7.15
C ARG A 121 6.68 -18.39 -6.47
N GLN A 122 7.19 -17.16 -6.56
CA GLN A 122 8.45 -16.79 -5.92
C GLN A 122 8.30 -16.80 -4.39
N PRO A 123 9.26 -17.40 -3.65
CA PRO A 123 9.28 -17.28 -2.20
C PRO A 123 9.55 -15.83 -1.78
N ILE A 124 8.92 -15.39 -0.70
CA ILE A 124 9.22 -14.09 -0.12
C ILE A 124 10.47 -14.19 0.76
N THR A 125 11.36 -13.21 0.64
CA THR A 125 12.51 -12.97 1.51
C THR A 125 12.53 -11.49 1.89
N GLU A 126 13.30 -11.08 2.90
CA GLU A 126 13.41 -9.66 3.28
C GLU A 126 13.89 -8.79 2.12
N GLN A 127 14.95 -9.22 1.41
CA GLN A 127 15.48 -8.48 0.27
C GLN A 127 14.44 -8.27 -0.84
N VAL A 128 13.67 -9.33 -1.16
CA VAL A 128 12.60 -9.24 -2.17
C VAL A 128 11.47 -8.34 -1.67
N PHE A 129 11.16 -8.40 -0.37
CA PHE A 129 10.18 -7.51 0.23
C PHE A 129 10.59 -6.04 0.14
N TYR A 130 11.85 -5.69 0.45
CA TYR A 130 12.31 -4.30 0.34
C TYR A 130 12.23 -3.75 -1.08
N ALA A 131 12.64 -4.55 -2.07
CA ALA A 131 12.51 -4.17 -3.47
C ALA A 131 11.02 -3.96 -3.86
N LEU A 132 10.14 -4.86 -3.42
CA LEU A 132 8.69 -4.74 -3.63
C LEU A 132 8.13 -3.48 -2.97
N PHE A 133 8.52 -3.20 -1.72
CA PHE A 133 8.05 -2.04 -0.97
C PHE A 133 8.51 -0.74 -1.63
N GLN A 134 9.77 -0.66 -2.05
CA GLN A 134 10.29 0.47 -2.80
C GLN A 134 9.53 0.69 -4.11
N ASN A 135 9.25 -0.36 -4.87
CA ASN A 135 8.44 -0.28 -6.09
C ASN A 135 7.01 0.21 -5.81
N PHE A 136 6.40 -0.26 -4.72
CA PHE A 136 5.07 0.20 -4.31
C PHE A 136 5.05 1.70 -3.96
N LEU A 137 6.05 2.18 -3.21
CA LEU A 137 6.20 3.59 -2.88
C LEU A 137 6.43 4.46 -4.13
N HIS A 138 7.24 3.98 -5.07
CA HIS A 138 7.41 4.64 -6.36
C HIS A 138 6.12 4.64 -7.18
N ALA A 139 5.33 3.57 -7.13
CA ALA A 139 4.05 3.52 -7.83
C ALA A 139 3.08 4.59 -7.31
N LEU A 140 2.99 4.79 -5.99
CA LEU A 140 2.17 5.83 -5.38
C LEU A 140 2.53 7.26 -5.81
N THR A 141 3.76 7.48 -6.31
CA THR A 141 4.25 8.83 -6.66
C THR A 141 4.46 9.04 -8.16
N ARG A 142 4.71 7.99 -8.95
CA ARG A 142 5.15 8.13 -10.35
C ARG A 142 4.26 7.45 -11.38
N THR A 143 3.84 6.21 -11.14
CA THR A 143 3.17 5.40 -12.18
C THR A 143 1.69 5.13 -11.90
N GLY A 144 1.30 5.13 -10.62
CA GLY A 144 -0.05 4.89 -10.17
C GLY A 144 -0.32 3.48 -9.62
N VAL A 145 -1.30 3.43 -8.72
CA VAL A 145 -1.83 2.26 -8.04
C VAL A 145 -3.35 2.27 -8.21
N ALA A 146 -3.88 1.16 -8.72
CA ALA A 146 -5.30 1.06 -9.04
C ALA A 146 -6.11 0.54 -7.84
N VAL A 147 -7.16 1.26 -7.45
CA VAL A 147 -8.13 0.81 -6.44
C VAL A 147 -9.25 0.05 -7.14
N CYS A 148 -9.41 -1.22 -6.79
CA CYS A 148 -10.37 -2.13 -7.38
C CYS A 148 -11.57 -2.28 -6.46
N GLY A 149 -12.76 -1.96 -6.97
CA GLY A 149 -14.01 -2.07 -6.23
C GLY A 149 -14.27 -0.92 -5.26
N ASN A 150 -15.52 -0.81 -4.81
CA ASN A 150 -15.96 0.23 -3.90
C ASN A 150 -15.75 -0.19 -2.45
N GLY A 151 -15.20 0.69 -1.61
CA GLY A 151 -14.98 0.35 -0.21
C GLY A 151 -14.34 1.44 0.65
N LEU A 152 -13.57 1.00 1.64
CA LEU A 152 -12.93 1.84 2.66
C LEU A 152 -11.79 2.68 2.08
N VAL A 153 -11.08 2.15 1.10
CA VAL A 153 -10.02 2.86 0.39
C VAL A 153 -10.63 3.63 -0.76
N GLN A 154 -10.47 4.94 -0.70
CA GLN A 154 -10.91 5.91 -1.70
C GLN A 154 -9.74 6.27 -2.61
N PRO A 155 -9.98 6.45 -3.91
CA PRO A 155 -9.06 7.12 -4.81
C PRO A 155 -8.65 8.50 -4.27
N LEU A 156 -7.39 8.88 -4.48
CA LEU A 156 -6.82 10.19 -4.17
C LEU A 156 -6.50 11.01 -5.43
N ALA A 157 -6.37 10.35 -6.59
CA ALA A 157 -6.11 10.96 -7.88
C ALA A 157 -7.15 10.51 -8.93
N GLY A 158 -7.27 11.30 -9.99
CA GLY A 158 -8.35 11.16 -10.99
C GLY A 158 -9.56 12.02 -10.61
N ARG A 159 -10.72 11.80 -11.25
CA ARG A 159 -11.97 12.47 -10.88
C ARG A 159 -12.46 11.92 -9.54
N THR A 160 -11.93 12.43 -8.43
CA THR A 160 -12.37 12.10 -7.07
C THR A 160 -13.62 12.89 -6.64
N GLU A 161 -14.18 13.67 -7.55
CA GLU A 161 -15.32 14.55 -7.30
C GLU A 161 -16.65 13.80 -7.44
N ASN A 162 -17.28 13.49 -6.31
CA ASN A 162 -18.73 13.45 -6.22
C ASN A 162 -19.27 14.89 -6.24
N TYR A 163 -19.13 15.60 -7.37
CA TYR A 163 -19.90 16.81 -7.62
C TYR A 163 -21.12 16.43 -8.46
N GLY A 164 -22.22 16.14 -7.77
CA GLY A 164 -23.54 16.03 -8.34
C GLY A 164 -24.56 16.17 -7.22
N PRO A 165 -25.57 17.06 -7.32
CA PRO A 165 -26.63 17.12 -6.33
C PRO A 165 -27.30 15.75 -6.26
N ARG A 166 -27.48 15.24 -5.04
CA ARG A 166 -28.40 14.15 -4.79
C ARG A 166 -29.80 14.69 -5.04
N ASN A 167 -30.37 14.36 -6.20
CA ASN A 167 -31.81 14.47 -6.43
C ASN A 167 -32.54 13.37 -5.65
#